data_AF-A0A1S9SZC3-F1
#
_entry.id   AF-A0A1S9SZC3-F1
#
_cell.length_a   1.000
_cell.length_b   1.000
_cell.length_c   1.000
_cell.angle_alpha   90.00
_cell.angle_beta   90.00
_cell.angle_gamma   90.00
#
_symmetry.space_group_name_H-M   'P 1'
#
loop_
_entity.id
_entity.type
_entity.pdbx_description
1 polymer ?
#
loop_
_entity_poly.entity_id
_entity_poly.type
_entity_poly.pdbx_seq_one_letter_code
_entity_poly.pdbx_strand_id
1 'polypeptide(L)' 'MPLGIQLRQVKYLNNIVEQDHRFIKKRVRSMLGLKSFRTATSIISGIEAMHMVKKGQLVLLDKSVQNQVKFIHQLFGIVA' A
#
# COMPACT_ATOMS: atom_id res chain seq x y z
N MET A 1 20.50 19.69 -6.44
CA MET A 1 20.10 18.54 -5.60
C MET A 1 20.11 19.00 -4.15
N PRO A 2 19.13 18.68 -3.30
CA PRO A 2 19.06 19.25 -1.96
C PRO A 2 20.22 18.73 -1.10
N LEU A 3 20.93 19.64 -0.43
CA LEU A 3 21.93 19.28 0.58
C LEU A 3 21.21 18.58 1.74
N GLY A 4 21.54 17.30 2.00
CA GLY A 4 21.05 16.58 3.19
C GLY A 4 20.42 15.20 2.92
N ILE A 5 20.22 14.81 1.67
CA ILE A 5 19.75 13.45 1.36
C ILE A 5 20.97 12.52 1.26
N GLN A 6 21.22 11.74 2.32
CA GLN A 6 22.17 10.62 2.25
C GLN A 6 21.61 9.56 1.30
N LEU A 7 22.13 9.51 0.09
CA LEU A 7 21.88 8.40 -0.84
C LEU A 7 22.50 7.14 -0.23
N ARG A 8 21.70 6.12 0.06
CA ARG A 8 22.25 4.78 0.34
C ARG A 8 23.00 4.33 -0.90
N GLN A 9 24.34 4.31 -0.84
CA GLN A 9 25.19 3.81 -1.92
C GLN A 9 25.02 2.30 -2.16
N VAL A 10 24.30 1.61 -1.27
CA VAL A 10 24.06 0.18 -1.31
C VAL A 10 22.91 -0.13 -2.26
N LYS A 11 23.25 -0.43 -3.52
CA LYS A 11 22.31 -0.75 -4.61
C LYS A 11 21.27 -1.81 -4.25
N TYR A 12 21.65 -2.83 -3.46
CA TYR A 12 20.73 -3.92 -3.10
C TYR A 12 19.55 -3.43 -2.22
N LEU A 13 19.80 -2.51 -1.28
CA LEU A 13 18.75 -1.97 -0.41
C LEU A 13 17.75 -1.14 -1.21
N ASN A 14 18.25 -0.38 -2.18
CA ASN A 14 17.39 0.40 -3.07
C ASN A 14 16.52 -0.52 -3.94
N ASN A 15 17.06 -1.64 -4.42
CA ASN A 15 16.29 -2.62 -5.19
C ASN A 15 15.14 -3.24 -4.37
N ILE A 16 15.36 -3.58 -3.09
CA ILE A 16 14.32 -4.17 -2.22
C ILE A 16 13.17 -3.17 -2.03
N VAL A 17 13.53 -1.93 -1.71
CA VAL A 17 12.60 -0.83 -1.52
C VAL A 17 11.81 -0.58 -2.81
N GLU A 18 12.49 -0.39 -3.93
CA GLU A 18 11.82 -0.19 -5.23
C GLU A 18 10.94 -1.37 -5.65
N GLN A 19 11.33 -2.60 -5.33
CA GLN A 19 10.58 -3.81 -5.63
C GLN A 19 9.29 -3.89 -4.82
N ASP A 20 9.31 -3.51 -3.55
CA ASP A 20 8.11 -3.49 -2.71
C ASP A 20 7.06 -2.50 -3.28
N HIS A 21 7.53 -1.35 -3.75
CA HIS A 21 6.67 -0.30 -4.31
C HIS A 21 6.14 -0.63 -5.71
N ARG A 22 6.73 -1.63 -6.40
CA ARG A 22 6.43 -1.93 -7.81
C ARG A 22 4.95 -2.24 -8.03
N PHE A 23 4.31 -2.90 -7.08
CA PHE A 23 2.88 -3.23 -7.17
C PHE A 23 2.00 -1.97 -7.17
N ILE A 24 2.25 -1.06 -6.23
CA ILE A 24 1.51 0.21 -6.10
C ILE A 24 1.73 1.05 -7.36
N LYS A 25 2.99 1.21 -7.80
CA LYS A 25 3.32 1.96 -9.03
C LYS A 25 2.63 1.39 -10.27
N LYS A 26 2.55 0.05 -10.40
CA LYS A 26 1.87 -0.60 -11.53
C LYS A 26 0.37 -0.27 -11.56
N ARG A 27 -0.29 -0.25 -10.40
CA ARG A 27 -1.71 0.10 -10.28
C ARG A 27 -1.97 1.59 -10.53
N VAL A 28 -1.13 2.45 -9.99
CA VAL A 28 -1.25 3.91 -10.18
C VAL A 28 -0.95 4.31 -11.63
N ARG A 29 -0.03 3.64 -12.32
CA ARG A 29 0.32 3.95 -13.72
C ARG A 29 -0.85 3.80 -14.69
N SER A 30 -1.80 2.90 -14.43
CA SER A 30 -3.02 2.76 -15.24
C SER A 30 -4.12 3.78 -14.88
N MET A 31 -3.92 4.61 -13.86
CA MET A 31 -4.88 5.64 -13.45
C MET A 31 -4.59 6.95 -14.17
N LEU A 32 -5.61 7.81 -14.32
CA LEU A 32 -5.50 9.16 -14.90
C LEU A 32 -4.80 10.19 -13.96
N GLY A 33 -3.98 9.71 -13.02
CA GLY A 33 -3.36 10.52 -11.97
C GLY A 33 -4.26 10.79 -10.76
N LEU A 34 -3.64 11.12 -9.64
CA LEU A 34 -4.30 11.45 -8.38
C LEU A 34 -4.38 12.97 -8.26
N LYS A 35 -5.59 13.52 -8.25
CA LYS A 35 -5.82 14.98 -8.31
C LYS A 35 -5.65 15.71 -6.98
N SER A 36 -5.63 15.00 -5.85
CA SER A 36 -5.45 15.58 -4.53
C SER A 36 -4.66 14.63 -3.62
N PHE A 37 -3.93 15.19 -2.64
CA PHE A 37 -3.19 14.40 -1.66
C PHE A 37 -4.11 13.52 -0.82
N ARG A 38 -5.25 14.05 -0.37
CA ARG A 38 -6.23 13.29 0.41
C ARG A 38 -6.74 12.08 -0.36
N THR A 39 -7.10 12.27 -1.64
CA THR A 39 -7.53 11.19 -2.53
C THR A 39 -6.40 10.20 -2.80
N ALA A 40 -5.17 10.69 -2.96
CA ALA A 40 -4.00 9.86 -3.15
C ALA A 40 -3.74 8.93 -1.96
N THR A 41 -3.79 9.47 -0.74
CA THR A 41 -3.62 8.69 0.48
C THR A 41 -4.67 7.58 0.58
N SER A 42 -5.96 7.91 0.42
CA SER A 42 -7.03 6.90 0.49
C SER A 42 -6.90 5.80 -0.57
N ILE A 43 -6.52 6.17 -1.81
CA ILE A 43 -6.34 5.19 -2.90
C ILE A 43 -5.14 4.28 -2.63
N ILE A 44 -3.99 4.84 -2.22
CA ILE A 44 -2.79 4.06 -1.92
C ILE A 44 -3.06 3.10 -0.75
N SER A 45 -3.69 3.59 0.33
CA SER A 45 -4.06 2.74 1.48
C SER A 45 -5.00 1.60 1.08
N GLY A 46 -5.95 1.83 0.16
CA GLY A 46 -6.81 0.76 -0.36
C GLY A 46 -6.08 -0.25 -1.23
N ILE A 47 -5.14 0.19 -2.07
CA ILE A 47 -4.28 -0.71 -2.86
C ILE A 47 -3.43 -1.58 -1.94
N GLU A 48 -2.86 -1.01 -0.88
CA GLU A 48 -2.06 -1.73 0.11
C GLU A 48 -2.89 -2.74 0.89
N ALA A 49 -4.06 -2.36 1.38
CA ALA A 49 -4.96 -3.26 2.10
C ALA A 49 -5.37 -4.47 1.25
N MET A 50 -5.74 -4.25 -0.01
CA MET A 50 -6.07 -5.33 -0.94
C MET A 50 -4.86 -6.24 -1.23
N HIS A 51 -3.65 -5.66 -1.26
CA HIS A 51 -2.42 -6.43 -1.43
C HIS A 51 -2.11 -7.30 -0.21
N MET A 52 -2.31 -6.78 1.01
CA MET A 52 -2.16 -7.52 2.26
C MET A 52 -3.15 -8.69 2.35
N VAL A 53 -4.41 -8.45 1.99
CA VAL A 53 -5.46 -9.49 1.88
C VAL A 53 -5.02 -10.57 0.88
N LYS A 54 -4.59 -10.18 -0.32
CA LYS A 54 -4.15 -11.11 -1.37
C LYS A 54 -2.93 -11.94 -0.94
N LYS A 55 -1.98 -11.37 -0.20
CA LYS A 55 -0.82 -12.08 0.33
C LYS A 55 -1.14 -13.01 1.50
N GLY A 56 -2.35 -12.92 2.08
CA GLY A 56 -2.68 -13.65 3.30
C GLY A 56 -1.92 -13.14 4.53
N GLN A 57 -1.50 -11.88 4.53
CA GLN A 57 -0.79 -11.24 5.65
C GLN A 57 -1.72 -10.89 6.82
N LEU A 58 -3.03 -11.09 6.67
CA LEU A 58 -3.97 -11.02 7.77
C LEU A 58 -3.78 -12.25 8.67
N VAL A 59 -2.89 -12.11 9.66
CA VAL A 59 -2.62 -13.11 10.71
C VAL A 59 -3.83 -13.28 11.65
N LEU A 60 -4.82 -12.39 11.55
CA LEU A 60 -6.04 -12.45 12.36
C LEU A 60 -6.97 -13.56 11.85
N LEU A 61 -6.82 -14.71 12.49
CA LEU A 61 -7.85 -15.71 12.78
C LEU A 61 -8.74 -16.04 11.58
N ASP A 62 -8.42 -17.12 10.87
CA ASP A 62 -9.27 -17.70 9.82
C ASP A 62 -9.42 -16.85 8.54
N LYS A 63 -9.23 -17.47 7.38
CA LYS A 63 -9.32 -16.81 6.05
C LYS A 63 -10.76 -16.44 5.67
N SER A 64 -11.65 -16.35 6.65
CA SER A 64 -13.05 -16.03 6.49
C SER A 64 -13.22 -14.65 5.85
N VAL A 65 -14.14 -14.57 4.89
CA VAL A 65 -14.55 -13.33 4.24
C VAL A 65 -14.98 -12.29 5.27
N GLN A 66 -15.58 -12.72 6.39
CA GLN A 66 -16.02 -11.84 7.48
C GLN A 66 -14.87 -11.07 8.14
N ASN A 67 -13.70 -11.71 8.29
CA ASN A 67 -12.53 -11.07 8.91
C ASN A 67 -11.84 -10.10 7.96
N GLN A 68 -11.86 -10.39 6.66
CA GLN A 68 -11.42 -9.46 5.63
C GLN A 68 -12.31 -8.21 5.59
N VAL A 69 -13.64 -8.40 5.68
CA VAL A 69 -14.61 -7.29 5.76
C VAL A 69 -14.36 -6.46 7.01
N LYS A 70 -14.25 -7.08 8.19
CA LYS A 70 -13.96 -6.38 9.46
C LYS A 70 -12.65 -5.58 9.41
N PHE A 71 -11.61 -6.13 8.78
CA PHE A 71 -10.34 -5.43 8.58
C PHE A 71 -10.50 -4.19 7.68
N ILE A 72 -11.25 -4.30 6.58
CA ILE A 72 -11.53 -3.16 5.70
C ILE A 72 -12.29 -2.07 6.45
N HIS A 73 -13.32 -2.43 7.24
CA HIS A 73 -14.05 -1.48 8.08
C HIS A 73 -13.14 -0.76 9.08
N GLN A 74 -12.24 -1.50 9.75
CA GLN A 74 -11.27 -0.93 10.69
C GLN A 74 -10.26 0.00 9.98
N LEU A 75 -9.77 -0.39 8.81
CA LEU A 75 -8.78 0.38 8.04
C LEU A 75 -9.33 1.71 7.55
N PHE A 76 -10.59 1.72 7.11
CA PHE A 76 -11.24 2.91 6.57
C PHE A 76 -12.07 3.68 7.62
N GLY A 77 -12.13 3.20 8.86
CA GLY A 77 -12.94 3.82 9.91
C GLY A 77 -14.43 3.87 9.58
N ILE A 78 -14.90 2.97 8.72
CA ILE A 78 -16.31 2.88 8.33
C ILE A 78 -17.00 2.12 9.45
N VAL A 79 -17.80 2.81 10.24
CA VAL A 79 -18.66 2.18 11.26
C VAL A 79 -19.54 1.15 10.55
N ALA A 80 -19.40 -0.11 10.95
CA ALA A 80 -20.28 -1.21 10.54
C ALA A 80 -21.47 -1.28 11.49
#